data_AF-A0A931HAU1-F1
#
_entry.id   AF-A0A931HAU1-F1
#
_cell.length_a   1.000
_cell.length_b   1.000
_cell.length_c   1.000
_cell.angle_alpha   90.00
_cell.angle_beta   90.00
_cell.angle_gamma   90.00
#
_symmetry.space_group_name_H-M   'P 1'
#
loop_
_entity.id
_entity.type
_entity.pdbx_description
1 polymer ?
#
loop_
_entity_poly.entity_id
_entity_poly.type
_entity_poly.pdbx_seq_one_letter_code
_entity_poly.pdbx_strand_id
1 'polypeptide(L)'
;MHDDTVPEQLRTFFENSQVALALAAPDGDNPLLLVNSRFSELTGYEQSELAGRNCRILQGEADDQEARTILRAFLDDDTAANVRKPILNFKKDGTPFVNLLYMSRLRGLDGQTRYIFASQFDVSRAQPERLEAYDQELGQTLTRLSPAAAESGIIVEGTLTTIANSARTVAQARLTLADLDNGSFL
;
A
#
# COMPACT_ATOMS: atom_id res chain seq x y z
N MET A 1 10.31 -23.98 -5.47
CA MET A 1 9.76 -23.59 -4.15
C MET A 1 10.24 -22.19 -3.91
N HIS A 2 9.35 -21.19 -4.00
CA HIS A 2 9.64 -19.91 -3.35
C HIS A 2 9.68 -20.22 -1.85
N ASP A 3 10.70 -19.68 -1.17
CA ASP A 3 10.69 -19.69 0.28
C ASP A 3 9.65 -18.66 0.70
N ASP A 4 8.45 -19.14 1.06
CA ASP A 4 7.32 -18.29 1.46
C ASP A 4 7.54 -17.59 2.82
N THR A 5 8.72 -17.79 3.43
CA THR A 5 9.05 -17.16 4.69
C THR A 5 9.60 -15.74 4.47
N VAL A 6 8.80 -14.76 4.89
CA VAL A 6 9.26 -13.35 4.96
C VAL A 6 10.50 -13.29 5.87
N PRO A 7 11.64 -12.72 5.40
CA PRO A 7 12.85 -12.58 6.18
C PRO A 7 12.63 -11.82 7.49
N GLU A 8 13.37 -12.19 8.53
CA GLU A 8 13.27 -11.59 9.86
C GLU A 8 13.51 -10.07 9.83
N GLN A 9 14.48 -9.61 9.03
CA GLN A 9 14.79 -8.20 8.85
C GLN A 9 13.58 -7.40 8.34
N LEU A 10 12.82 -7.96 7.39
CA LEU A 10 11.60 -7.34 6.89
C LEU A 10 10.49 -7.36 7.94
N ARG A 11 10.37 -8.42 8.74
CA ARG A 11 9.40 -8.48 9.85
C ARG A 11 9.69 -7.41 10.89
N THR A 12 10.93 -7.33 11.37
CA THR A 12 11.37 -6.32 12.33
C THR A 12 11.19 -4.91 11.78
N PHE A 13 11.46 -4.70 10.49
CA PHE A 13 11.20 -3.41 9.84
C PHE A 13 9.71 -3.02 9.90
N PHE A 14 8.82 -3.95 9.56
CA PHE A 14 7.37 -3.71 9.58
C PHE A 14 6.86 -3.41 10.99
N GLU A 15 7.32 -4.16 11.99
CA GLU A 15 6.97 -3.99 13.40
C GLU A 15 7.33 -2.60 13.94
N ASN A 16 8.46 -2.04 13.50
CA ASN A 16 8.97 -0.75 13.99
C ASN A 16 8.56 0.45 13.13
N SER A 17 7.83 0.24 12.03
CA SER A 17 7.39 1.31 11.14
C SER A 17 6.20 2.08 11.71
N GLN A 18 6.22 3.41 11.52
CA GLN A 18 5.09 4.29 11.86
C GLN A 18 4.09 4.43 10.71
N VAL A 19 4.40 3.87 9.54
CA VAL A 19 3.51 3.84 8.37
C VAL A 19 2.67 2.56 8.41
N ALA A 20 1.41 2.63 7.96
CA ALA A 20 0.62 1.43 7.71
C ALA A 20 1.20 0.66 6.51
N LEU A 21 1.69 -0.54 6.75
CA LEU A 21 2.43 -1.33 5.77
C LEU A 21 1.81 -2.70 5.54
N ALA A 22 1.89 -3.16 4.30
CA ALA A 22 1.54 -4.50 3.86
C ALA A 22 2.63 -5.09 2.94
N LEU A 23 2.84 -6.40 3.03
CA LEU A 23 3.70 -7.19 2.16
C LEU A 23 2.87 -8.32 1.56
N ALA A 24 2.88 -8.44 0.24
CA ALA A 24 2.17 -9.49 -0.49
C ALA A 24 3.13 -10.34 -1.31
N ALA A 25 2.73 -11.59 -1.57
CA ALA A 25 3.40 -12.42 -2.55
C ALA A 25 3.14 -11.86 -3.98
N PRO A 26 4.10 -12.00 -4.90
CA PRO A 26 3.96 -11.50 -6.27
C PRO A 26 3.16 -12.43 -7.17
N ASP A 27 2.86 -13.65 -6.71
CA ASP A 27 2.21 -14.71 -7.47
C ASP A 27 0.78 -14.97 -7.00
N GLY A 28 0.11 -15.88 -7.73
CA GLY A 28 -1.28 -16.25 -7.49
C GLY A 28 -2.19 -15.03 -7.51
N ASP A 29 -2.89 -14.83 -6.39
CA ASP A 29 -3.82 -13.73 -6.20
C ASP A 29 -3.23 -12.63 -5.30
N ASN A 30 -1.90 -12.48 -5.29
CA ASN A 30 -1.15 -11.59 -4.42
C ASN A 30 -1.60 -11.64 -2.94
N PRO A 31 -1.57 -12.82 -2.30
CA PRO A 31 -1.96 -12.96 -0.91
C PRO A 31 -1.04 -12.13 0.00
N LEU A 32 -1.62 -11.48 1.00
CA LEU A 32 -0.89 -10.79 2.05
C LEU A 32 -0.11 -11.79 2.90
N LEU A 33 1.20 -11.56 3.02
CA LEU A 33 2.12 -12.33 3.84
C LEU A 33 2.35 -11.68 5.20
N LEU A 34 2.31 -10.35 5.24
CA LEU A 34 2.57 -9.56 6.44
C LEU A 34 1.84 -8.22 6.38
N VAL A 35 1.27 -7.80 7.49
CA VAL A 35 0.81 -6.42 7.74
C VAL A 35 1.29 -6.00 9.13
N ASN A 36 1.50 -4.71 9.36
CA ASN A 36 1.91 -4.22 10.68
C ASN A 36 0.73 -3.68 11.52
N SER A 37 1.00 -3.34 12.77
CA SER A 37 -0.02 -2.79 13.69
C SER A 37 -0.68 -1.52 13.15
N ARG A 38 0.08 -0.65 12.47
CA ARG A 38 -0.46 0.57 11.84
C ARG A 38 -1.48 0.27 10.74
N PHE A 39 -1.30 -0.82 9.98
CA PHE A 39 -2.29 -1.30 9.04
C PHE A 39 -3.57 -1.76 9.76
N SER A 40 -3.42 -2.54 10.83
CA SER A 40 -4.55 -3.03 11.62
C SER A 40 -5.33 -1.88 12.27
N GLU A 41 -4.64 -0.89 12.85
CA GLU A 41 -5.24 0.32 13.40
C GLU A 41 -6.01 1.13 12.35
N LEU A 42 -5.45 1.25 11.13
CA LEU A 42 -6.08 1.98 10.03
C LEU A 42 -7.37 1.28 9.56
N THR A 43 -7.31 -0.03 9.38
CA THR A 43 -8.34 -0.80 8.67
C THR A 43 -9.34 -1.49 9.59
N GLY A 44 -9.01 -1.67 10.87
CA GLY A 44 -9.78 -2.43 11.84
C GLY A 44 -9.67 -3.95 11.68
N TYR A 45 -8.85 -4.44 10.76
CA TYR A 45 -8.61 -5.88 10.57
C TYR A 45 -7.38 -6.35 11.33
N GLU A 46 -7.50 -7.50 12.00
CA GLU A 46 -6.37 -8.14 12.65
C GLU A 46 -5.48 -8.85 11.63
N GLN A 47 -4.18 -8.96 11.93
CA GLN A 47 -3.21 -9.61 11.03
C GLN A 47 -3.63 -11.05 10.68
N SER A 48 -4.16 -11.80 11.64
CA SER A 48 -4.64 -13.18 11.45
C SER A 48 -5.83 -13.30 10.49
N GLU A 49 -6.60 -12.23 10.30
CA GLU A 49 -7.75 -12.20 9.39
C GLU A 49 -7.36 -11.87 7.95
N LEU A 50 -6.15 -11.34 7.75
CA LEU A 50 -5.63 -10.84 6.48
C LEU A 50 -4.59 -11.78 5.86
N ALA A 51 -3.85 -12.53 6.69
CA ALA A 51 -2.84 -13.47 6.21
C ALA A 51 -3.42 -14.44 5.17
N GLY A 52 -2.74 -14.57 4.03
CA GLY A 52 -3.15 -15.43 2.92
C GLY A 52 -4.27 -14.87 2.03
N ARG A 53 -4.78 -13.67 2.29
CA ARG A 53 -5.87 -13.05 1.51
C ARG A 53 -5.35 -11.91 0.66
N ASN A 54 -6.00 -11.66 -0.47
CA ASN A 54 -5.73 -10.46 -1.25
C ASN A 54 -6.25 -9.20 -0.54
N CYS A 55 -5.49 -8.11 -0.64
CA CYS A 55 -5.83 -6.82 -0.02
C CYS A 55 -7.13 -6.17 -0.57
N ARG A 56 -7.69 -6.67 -1.69
CA ARG A 56 -8.99 -6.21 -2.23
C ARG A 56 -10.16 -6.40 -1.28
N ILE A 57 -9.99 -7.16 -0.19
CA ILE A 57 -10.98 -7.18 0.91
C ILE A 57 -11.35 -5.76 1.37
N LEU A 58 -10.42 -4.82 1.32
CA LEU A 58 -10.67 -3.42 1.68
C LEU A 58 -11.52 -2.67 0.65
N GLN A 59 -11.73 -3.19 -0.55
CA GLN A 59 -12.49 -2.49 -1.60
C GLN A 59 -14.01 -2.56 -1.36
N GLY A 60 -14.50 -3.56 -0.60
CA GLY A 60 -15.94 -3.74 -0.37
C GLY A 60 -16.73 -3.76 -1.68
N GLU A 61 -17.80 -2.96 -1.73
CA GLU A 61 -18.64 -2.78 -2.93
C GLU A 61 -18.19 -1.58 -3.81
N ALA A 62 -17.01 -0.99 -3.56
CA ALA A 62 -16.54 0.16 -4.31
C ALA A 62 -16.32 -0.18 -5.80
N ASP A 63 -16.91 0.64 -6.68
CA ASP A 63 -16.68 0.60 -8.13
C ASP A 63 -15.67 1.68 -8.58
N ASP A 64 -14.45 1.65 -8.03
CA ASP A 64 -13.36 2.55 -8.44
C ASP A 64 -12.58 1.95 -9.62
N GLN A 65 -13.23 1.90 -10.80
CA GLN A 65 -12.66 1.23 -11.97
C GLN A 65 -11.36 1.88 -12.47
N GLU A 66 -11.22 3.20 -12.34
CA GLU A 66 -10.02 3.92 -12.74
C GLU A 66 -8.83 3.52 -11.87
N ALA A 67 -8.95 3.60 -10.54
CA ALA A 67 -7.86 3.22 -9.65
C ALA A 67 -7.53 1.74 -9.80
N ARG A 68 -8.53 0.86 -9.88
CA ARG A 68 -8.31 -0.59 -10.07
C ARG A 68 -7.57 -0.90 -11.37
N THR A 69 -7.86 -0.19 -12.46
CA THR A 69 -7.17 -0.41 -13.74
C THR A 69 -5.69 -0.06 -13.63
N ILE A 70 -5.35 1.06 -13.01
CA ILE A 70 -3.95 1.50 -12.82
C ILE A 70 -3.20 0.54 -11.89
N LEU A 71 -3.83 0.13 -10.79
CA LEU A 71 -3.22 -0.80 -9.83
C LEU A 71 -3.03 -2.20 -10.44
N ARG A 72 -3.99 -2.69 -11.25
CA ARG A 72 -3.85 -3.96 -11.99
C ARG A 72 -2.73 -3.88 -13.02
N ALA A 73 -2.63 -2.78 -13.77
CA ALA A 73 -1.54 -2.61 -14.72
C ALA A 73 -0.17 -2.71 -14.03
N PHE A 74 -0.01 -2.13 -12.83
CA PHE A 74 1.21 -2.33 -12.05
C PHE A 74 1.44 -3.79 -11.65
N LEU A 75 0.40 -4.53 -11.26
CA LEU A 75 0.54 -5.94 -10.85
C LEU A 75 0.89 -6.86 -12.03
N ASP A 76 0.25 -6.63 -13.18
CA ASP A 76 0.38 -7.43 -14.40
C ASP A 76 1.67 -7.12 -15.18
N ASP A 77 2.18 -5.88 -15.10
CA ASP A 77 3.42 -5.45 -15.74
C ASP A 77 4.59 -5.40 -14.75
N ASP A 78 5.51 -6.37 -14.89
CA ASP A 78 6.70 -6.45 -14.04
C ASP A 78 7.74 -5.36 -14.33
N THR A 79 7.56 -4.48 -15.33
CA THR A 79 8.49 -3.38 -15.61
C THR A 79 8.26 -2.14 -14.74
N ALA A 80 7.06 -2.00 -14.17
CA ALA A 80 6.74 -0.86 -13.31
C ALA A 80 7.37 -1.03 -11.92
N ALA A 81 8.30 -0.15 -11.57
CA ALA A 81 9.00 -0.19 -10.27
C ALA A 81 8.08 0.14 -9.09
N ASN A 82 7.15 1.08 -9.27
CA ASN A 82 6.20 1.50 -8.25
C ASN A 82 4.93 2.13 -8.86
N VAL A 83 3.90 2.25 -8.04
CA VAL A 83 2.65 2.95 -8.36
C VAL A 83 2.11 3.65 -7.12
N ARG A 84 1.45 4.78 -7.32
CA ARG A 84 0.76 5.50 -6.24
C ARG A 84 -0.59 6.02 -6.74
N LYS A 85 -1.68 5.62 -6.08
CA LYS A 85 -3.04 5.96 -6.51
C LYS A 85 -4.00 6.00 -5.32
N PRO A 86 -4.83 7.06 -5.15
CA PRO A 86 -5.96 7.00 -4.23
C PRO A 86 -6.99 6.00 -4.74
N ILE A 87 -7.53 5.20 -3.82
CA ILE A 87 -8.61 4.25 -4.08
C ILE A 87 -9.61 4.29 -2.94
N LEU A 88 -10.90 4.22 -3.25
CA LEU A 88 -11.94 4.07 -2.23
C LEU A 88 -11.85 2.69 -1.56
N ASN A 89 -11.72 2.68 -0.24
CA ASN A 89 -11.70 1.48 0.59
C ASN A 89 -12.68 1.61 1.76
N PHE A 90 -12.93 0.50 2.42
CA PHE A 90 -13.77 0.39 3.61
C PHE A 90 -12.98 -0.30 4.72
N LYS A 91 -13.10 0.25 5.92
CA LYS A 91 -12.64 -0.41 7.15
C LYS A 91 -13.52 -1.62 7.45
N LYS A 92 -13.09 -2.45 8.39
CA LYS A 92 -13.84 -3.64 8.83
C LYS A 92 -15.25 -3.30 9.32
N ASP A 93 -15.43 -2.13 9.94
CA ASP A 93 -16.73 -1.64 10.41
C ASP A 93 -17.60 -1.02 9.31
N GLY A 94 -17.15 -1.06 8.04
CA GLY A 94 -17.84 -0.47 6.90
C GLY A 94 -17.60 1.02 6.71
N THR A 95 -16.77 1.67 7.54
CA THR A 95 -16.45 3.09 7.36
C THR A 95 -15.68 3.30 6.06
N PRO A 96 -16.17 4.12 5.10
CA PRO A 96 -15.44 4.43 3.89
C PRO A 96 -14.26 5.35 4.17
N PHE A 97 -13.17 5.16 3.44
CA PHE A 97 -12.03 6.05 3.43
C PHE A 97 -11.31 6.01 2.08
N VAL A 98 -10.72 7.12 1.66
CA VAL A 98 -9.84 7.12 0.48
C VAL A 98 -8.46 6.74 0.95
N ASN A 99 -8.03 5.56 0.52
CA ASN A 99 -6.71 5.02 0.77
C ASN A 99 -5.75 5.54 -0.30
N LEU A 100 -4.80 6.39 0.09
CA LEU A 100 -3.67 6.74 -0.78
C LEU A 100 -2.65 5.59 -0.76
N LEU A 101 -2.90 4.63 -1.64
CA LEU A 101 -2.11 3.42 -1.78
C LEU A 101 -0.82 3.72 -2.55
N TYR A 102 0.30 3.34 -1.96
CA TYR A 102 1.59 3.23 -2.64
C TYR A 102 1.97 1.75 -2.71
N MET A 103 2.51 1.30 -3.84
CA MET A 103 3.08 -0.03 -3.99
C MET A 103 4.43 0.04 -4.69
N SER A 104 5.35 -0.86 -4.32
CA SER A 104 6.64 -1.04 -4.97
C SER A 104 7.05 -2.51 -5.00
N ARG A 105 7.90 -2.85 -5.97
CA ARG A 105 8.45 -4.20 -6.11
C ARG A 105 9.70 -4.36 -5.26
N LEU A 106 9.77 -5.47 -4.53
CA LEU A 106 10.98 -5.92 -3.85
C LEU A 106 11.55 -7.10 -4.63
N ARG A 107 12.71 -6.91 -5.28
CA ARG A 107 13.32 -7.92 -6.17
C ARG A 107 14.45 -8.68 -5.51
N GLY A 108 14.67 -9.91 -5.90
CA GLY A 108 15.89 -10.63 -5.59
C GLY A 108 17.06 -10.17 -6.45
N LEU A 109 18.28 -10.61 -6.09
CA LEU A 109 19.48 -10.36 -6.90
C LEU A 109 19.42 -10.97 -8.30
N ASP A 110 18.52 -11.91 -8.55
CA ASP A 110 18.23 -12.51 -9.87
C ASP A 110 17.23 -11.68 -10.70
N GLY A 111 16.81 -10.51 -10.21
CA GLY A 111 15.87 -9.62 -10.89
C GLY A 111 14.41 -10.05 -10.81
N GLN A 112 14.10 -11.17 -10.16
CA GLN A 112 12.72 -11.62 -9.98
C GLN A 112 12.06 -10.87 -8.82
N THR A 113 10.82 -10.44 -9.00
CA THR A 113 10.03 -9.88 -7.89
C THR A 113 9.81 -10.97 -6.83
N ARG A 114 10.19 -10.68 -5.58
CA ARG A 114 10.00 -11.56 -4.42
C ARG A 114 8.80 -11.18 -3.60
N TYR A 115 8.54 -9.88 -3.49
CA TYR A 115 7.41 -9.34 -2.74
C TYR A 115 6.89 -8.07 -3.39
N ILE A 116 5.63 -7.76 -3.08
CA ILE A 116 5.02 -6.46 -3.33
C ILE A 116 4.91 -5.75 -1.98
N PHE A 117 5.64 -4.66 -1.82
CA PHE A 117 5.54 -3.78 -0.67
C PHE A 117 4.44 -2.76 -0.91
N ALA A 118 3.65 -2.44 0.11
CA ALA A 118 2.63 -1.42 0.02
C ALA A 118 2.52 -0.59 1.30
N SER A 119 2.19 0.69 1.15
CA SER A 119 1.78 1.56 2.25
C SER A 119 0.39 2.15 2.03
N GLN A 120 -0.33 2.36 3.12
CA GLN A 120 -1.71 2.85 3.12
C GLN A 120 -1.80 4.13 3.95
N PHE A 121 -2.61 5.06 3.50
CA PHE A 121 -2.85 6.31 4.23
C PHE A 121 -4.26 6.82 3.97
N ASP A 122 -5.00 7.07 5.04
CA ASP A 122 -6.33 7.65 4.94
C ASP A 122 -6.23 9.15 4.65
N VAL A 123 -6.55 9.53 3.41
CA VAL A 123 -6.57 10.95 3.00
C VAL A 123 -7.95 11.59 3.12
N SER A 124 -9.00 10.83 3.44
CA SER A 124 -10.39 11.32 3.48
C SER A 124 -10.56 12.54 4.39
N ARG A 125 -9.93 12.47 5.57
CA ARG A 125 -10.05 13.47 6.65
C ARG A 125 -8.70 14.08 7.03
N ALA A 126 -7.65 13.82 6.26
CA ALA A 126 -6.33 14.35 6.55
C ALA A 126 -6.31 15.87 6.28
N GLN A 127 -5.70 16.64 7.17
CA GLN A 127 -5.32 18.03 6.83
C GLN A 127 -4.10 18.00 5.89
N PRO A 128 -3.85 19.03 5.07
CA PRO A 128 -2.68 19.07 4.18
C PRO A 128 -1.36 18.74 4.89
N GLU A 129 -1.17 19.24 6.11
CA GLU A 129 0.02 19.02 6.93
C GLU A 129 0.22 17.54 7.28
N ARG A 130 -0.88 16.78 7.45
CA ARG A 130 -0.81 15.33 7.70
C ARG A 130 -0.40 14.55 6.45
N LEU A 131 -0.79 15.01 5.27
CA LEU A 131 -0.36 14.41 4.01
C LEU A 131 1.14 14.67 3.78
N GLU A 132 1.60 15.89 4.03
CA GLU A 132 3.03 16.24 3.94
C GLU A 132 3.87 15.44 4.94
N ALA A 133 3.41 15.32 6.19
CA ALA A 133 4.08 14.48 7.19
C ALA A 133 4.11 13.01 6.77
N TYR A 134 3.03 12.48 6.19
CA TYR A 134 3.02 11.13 5.64
C TYR A 134 4.03 10.97 4.49
N ASP A 135 4.10 11.92 3.56
CA ASP A 135 5.04 11.87 2.44
C ASP A 135 6.50 11.86 2.92
N GLN A 136 6.82 12.66 3.94
CA GLN A 136 8.14 12.67 4.57
C GLN A 136 8.44 11.34 5.26
N GLU A 137 7.51 10.83 6.07
CA GLU A 137 7.70 9.57 6.80
C GLU A 137 7.79 8.37 5.86
N LEU A 138 6.98 8.31 4.80
CA LEU A 138 7.07 7.26 3.78
C LEU A 138 8.43 7.31 3.08
N GLY A 139 8.93 8.51 2.75
CA GLY A 139 10.26 8.65 2.15
C GLY A 139 11.38 8.14 3.06
N GLN A 140 11.32 8.48 4.35
CA GLN A 140 12.27 7.96 5.36
C GLN A 140 12.12 6.45 5.56
N THR A 141 10.89 5.94 5.50
CA THR A 141 10.58 4.50 5.58
C THR A 141 11.23 3.75 4.42
N LEU A 142 11.05 4.20 3.17
CA LEU A 142 11.70 3.58 2.00
C LEU A 142 13.23 3.65 2.06
N THR A 143 13.78 4.77 2.54
CA THR A 143 15.22 4.93 2.72
C THR A 143 15.80 3.93 3.72
N ARG A 144 15.05 3.62 4.80
CA ARG A 144 15.43 2.61 5.81
C ARG A 144 15.12 1.18 5.37
N LEU A 145 14.12 0.97 4.51
CA LEU A 145 13.76 -0.34 3.99
C LEU A 145 14.88 -0.92 3.12
N SER A 146 15.50 -0.09 2.27
CA SER A 146 16.55 -0.51 1.35
C SER A 146 17.71 -1.29 2.01
N PRO A 147 18.39 -0.77 3.05
CA PRO A 147 19.44 -1.54 3.72
C PRO A 147 18.91 -2.80 4.43
N ALA A 148 17.74 -2.73 5.08
CA ALA A 148 17.15 -3.88 5.77
C ALA A 148 16.79 -5.02 4.79
N ALA A 149 16.28 -4.69 3.61
CA ALA A 149 15.99 -5.64 2.55
C ALA A 149 17.28 -6.23 1.94
N ALA A 150 18.32 -5.39 1.77
CA ALA A 150 19.59 -5.80 1.16
C ALA A 150 20.31 -6.89 1.98
N GLU A 151 20.16 -6.91 3.31
CA GLU A 151 20.66 -7.99 4.17
C GLU A 151 20.09 -9.37 3.81
N SER A 152 18.92 -9.41 3.17
CA SER A 152 18.27 -10.64 2.67
C SER A 152 18.44 -10.84 1.17
N GLY A 153 19.36 -10.11 0.52
CA GLY A 153 19.54 -10.17 -0.93
C GLY A 153 18.38 -9.58 -1.73
N ILE A 154 17.62 -8.66 -1.13
CA ILE A 154 16.47 -8.01 -1.74
C ILE A 154 16.80 -6.56 -2.08
N ILE A 155 16.43 -6.15 -3.28
CA ILE A 155 16.56 -4.80 -3.83
C ILE A 155 15.17 -4.16 -3.82
N VAL A 156 15.06 -2.99 -3.19
CA VAL A 156 13.85 -2.18 -3.23
C VAL A 156 13.86 -1.37 -4.52
N GLU A 157 12.90 -1.63 -5.42
CA GLU A 157 12.73 -0.80 -6.60
C GLU A 157 11.78 0.37 -6.32
N GLY A 158 12.13 1.53 -6.85
CA GLY A 158 11.30 2.72 -6.76
C GLY A 158 12.04 3.88 -6.10
N THR A 159 11.95 5.03 -6.75
CA THR A 159 12.59 6.27 -6.32
C THR A 159 11.63 7.12 -5.50
N LEU A 160 12.17 7.85 -4.50
CA LEU A 160 11.46 8.88 -3.73
C LEU A 160 10.74 9.91 -4.61
N THR A 161 11.13 10.06 -5.88
CA THR A 161 10.50 10.96 -6.85
C THR A 161 9.03 10.66 -7.14
N THR A 162 8.54 9.42 -6.98
CA THR A 162 7.08 9.14 -7.11
C THR A 162 6.27 9.73 -5.96
N ILE A 163 6.89 10.03 -4.81
CA ILE A 163 6.22 10.67 -3.67
C ILE A 163 5.89 12.14 -3.99
N ALA A 164 6.63 12.77 -4.90
CA ALA A 164 6.60 14.22 -5.14
C ALA A 164 5.49 14.72 -6.08
N ASN A 165 4.24 14.22 -5.97
CA ASN A 165 3.08 14.80 -6.68
C ASN A 165 1.70 14.50 -6.05
N SER A 166 1.64 14.14 -4.76
CA SER A 166 0.41 13.64 -4.13
C SER A 166 -0.67 14.69 -3.86
N ALA A 167 -0.31 15.95 -3.65
CA ALA A 167 -1.25 16.98 -3.21
C ALA A 167 -2.42 17.19 -4.19
N ARG A 168 -2.15 17.19 -5.51
CA ARG A 168 -3.20 17.39 -6.53
C ARG A 168 -4.09 16.16 -6.67
N THR A 169 -3.49 14.97 -6.67
CA THR A 169 -4.20 13.68 -6.77
C THR A 169 -5.09 13.44 -5.54
N VAL A 170 -4.63 13.83 -4.36
CA VAL A 170 -5.40 13.72 -3.11
C VAL A 170 -6.53 14.74 -3.04
N ALA A 171 -6.30 15.99 -3.47
CA ALA A 171 -7.36 17.00 -3.52
C ALA A 171 -8.52 16.55 -4.41
N GLN A 172 -8.22 15.92 -5.56
CA GLN A 172 -9.23 15.41 -6.48
C GLN A 172 -10.00 14.22 -5.90
N ALA A 173 -9.33 13.33 -5.16
CA ALA A 173 -9.99 12.18 -4.52
C ALA A 173 -10.85 12.54 -3.29
N ARG A 174 -10.52 13.63 -2.57
CA ARG A 174 -11.37 14.14 -1.48
C ARG A 174 -12.72 14.67 -1.97
N LEU A 175 -12.76 15.24 -3.18
CA LEU A 175 -14.02 15.66 -3.80
C LEU A 175 -14.93 14.45 -4.05
N THR A 176 -14.37 13.31 -4.49
CA THR A 176 -15.12 12.07 -4.73
C THR A 176 -15.81 11.51 -3.47
N LEU A 177 -15.18 11.64 -2.29
CA LEU A 177 -15.81 11.29 -1.01
C LEU A 177 -16.97 12.22 -0.64
N ALA A 178 -16.80 13.53 -0.86
CA ALA A 178 -17.87 14.50 -0.64
C ALA A 178 -19.07 14.21 -1.56
N ASP A 179 -18.83 13.72 -2.78
CA ASP A 179 -19.87 13.28 -3.70
C ASP A 179 -20.58 11.98 -3.25
N LEU A 180 -19.88 11.07 -2.57
CA LEU A 180 -20.49 9.88 -1.94
C LEU A 180 -21.39 10.25 -0.76
N ASP A 181 -20.96 11.18 0.09
CA ASP A 181 -21.76 11.69 1.21
C ASP A 181 -23.03 12.44 0.71
N ASN A 182 -22.99 12.97 -0.52
CA ASN A 182 -24.11 13.66 -1.16
C ASN A 182 -25.05 12.73 -1.96
N GLY A 183 -24.80 11.41 -1.99
CA GLY A 183 -25.64 10.43 -2.66
C GLY A 183 -25.53 10.43 -4.19
N SER A 184 -24.46 11.00 -4.77
CA SER A 184 -24.30 11.21 -6.21
C SER A 184 -23.90 9.97 -7.03
N PHE A 185 -23.74 8.81 -6.38
CA PHE A 185 -23.30 7.55 -6.99
C PHE A 185 -24.33 6.40 -6.83
N LEU A 186 -25.58 6.72 -6.47
CA LEU A 186 -26.74 5.82 -6.56
C LEU A 186 -27.62 6.16 -7.76
#